data_AF-A0A258HGP1-F1
#
_entry.id   AF-A0A258HGP1-F1
#
_cell.length_a   1.000
_cell.length_b   1.000
_cell.length_c   1.000
_cell.angle_alpha   90.00
_cell.angle_beta   90.00
_cell.angle_gamma   90.00
#
_symmetry.space_group_name_H-M   'P 1'
#
loop_
_entity.id
_entity.type
_entity.pdbx_description
1 polymer ?
#
loop_
_entity_poly.entity_id
_entity_poly.type
_entity_poly.pdbx_seq_one_letter_code
_entity_poly.pdbx_strand_id
1 'polypeptide(L)'
;MQDAAPLPPEAHALVLTGVGRFVVFADTATIRREPDGVRMRSLQVVEEDFTVGTTRYLGGWSWWRFGCDAGTADRLDFASVAVGGAEGPSTPEGQPAYPAAPGGDAAELLAVACGTVEPEVVVTTVEAAVRIGREAMAE
;
A
#
# COMPACT_ATOMS: atom_id res chain seq x y z
N MET A 1 0.54 -30.51 -4.62
CA MET A 1 -0.30 -29.30 -4.46
C MET A 1 0.67 -28.18 -4.16
N GLN A 2 0.78 -27.21 -5.09
CA GLN A 2 1.97 -26.36 -5.25
C GLN A 2 2.30 -25.51 -4.03
N ASP A 3 3.55 -25.64 -3.62
CA ASP A 3 4.32 -24.75 -2.74
C ASP A 3 4.46 -23.39 -3.44
N ALA A 4 3.90 -22.34 -2.86
CA ALA A 4 4.10 -20.98 -3.36
C ALA A 4 5.51 -20.54 -2.93
N ALA A 5 6.46 -20.61 -3.85
CA ALA A 5 7.81 -20.12 -3.62
C ALA A 5 7.76 -18.62 -3.20
N PRO A 6 8.58 -18.19 -2.22
CA PRO A 6 8.66 -16.79 -1.83
C PRO A 6 9.19 -15.96 -3.03
N LEU A 7 8.53 -14.84 -3.31
CA LEU A 7 8.99 -13.89 -4.32
C LEU A 7 10.40 -13.39 -3.96
N PRO A 8 11.32 -13.21 -4.93
CA PRO A 8 12.63 -12.61 -4.68
C PRO A 8 12.45 -11.19 -4.10
N PRO A 9 13.41 -10.66 -3.30
CA PRO A 9 13.31 -9.32 -2.71
C PRO A 9 12.93 -8.31 -3.81
N GLU A 10 11.73 -7.77 -3.66
CA GLU A 10 10.82 -7.44 -4.76
C GLU A 10 11.22 -6.11 -5.41
N ALA A 11 11.32 -6.08 -6.74
CA ALA A 11 11.35 -4.83 -7.48
C ALA A 11 9.96 -4.19 -7.36
N HIS A 12 9.77 -3.31 -6.38
CA HIS A 12 8.52 -2.58 -6.22
C HIS A 12 8.38 -1.54 -7.33
N ALA A 13 7.15 -1.14 -7.62
CA ALA A 13 6.86 0.00 -8.48
C ALA A 13 5.87 0.90 -7.75
N LEU A 14 6.42 1.74 -6.87
CA LEU A 14 5.69 2.55 -5.91
C LEU A 14 5.31 3.89 -6.52
N VAL A 15 4.01 4.13 -6.55
CA VAL A 15 3.38 5.32 -7.10
C VAL A 15 2.77 6.10 -5.96
N LEU A 16 3.12 7.38 -5.83
CA LEU A 16 2.55 8.24 -4.80
C LEU A 16 1.07 8.51 -5.13
N THR A 17 0.14 8.04 -4.29
CA THR A 17 -1.31 8.18 -4.55
C THR A 17 -2.01 9.15 -3.62
N GLY A 18 -1.47 9.37 -2.42
CA GLY A 18 -2.10 10.27 -1.45
C GLY A 18 -1.10 10.87 -0.49
N VAL A 19 -1.25 12.17 -0.22
CA VAL A 19 -0.53 12.91 0.80
C VAL A 19 -1.57 13.54 1.73
N GLY A 20 -1.61 13.08 2.98
CA GLY A 20 -2.51 13.59 4.01
C GLY A 20 -1.85 13.45 5.38
N ARG A 21 -2.58 12.89 6.36
CA ARG A 21 -1.96 12.53 7.66
C ARG A 21 -0.86 11.46 7.51
N PHE A 22 -0.96 10.66 6.46
CA PHE A 22 0.01 9.67 6.06
C PHE A 22 0.26 9.83 4.56
N VAL A 23 1.37 9.30 4.09
CA VAL A 23 1.59 9.12 2.65
C VAL A 23 1.25 7.70 2.27
N VAL A 24 0.55 7.55 1.15
CA VAL A 24 0.19 6.25 0.60
C VAL A 24 0.84 6.08 -0.77
N PHE A 25 1.52 4.95 -0.94
CA PHE A 25 2.02 4.49 -2.22
C PHE A 25 1.24 3.26 -2.68
N ALA A 26 0.85 3.22 -3.94
CA ALA A 26 0.39 2.01 -4.62
C ALA A 26 1.59 1.23 -5.16
N ASP A 27 1.66 -0.07 -4.91
CA ASP A 27 2.67 -0.94 -5.52
C ASP A 27 2.15 -1.61 -6.78
N THR A 28 2.37 -0.97 -7.91
CA THR A 28 1.87 -1.43 -9.21
C THR A 28 2.48 -2.74 -9.67
N ALA A 29 3.67 -3.10 -9.18
CA ALA A 29 4.31 -4.40 -9.48
C ALA A 29 3.49 -5.59 -8.94
N THR A 30 2.68 -5.34 -7.90
CA THR A 30 1.87 -6.34 -7.21
C THR A 30 0.44 -6.44 -7.74
N ILE A 31 0.06 -5.62 -8.73
CA ILE A 31 -1.28 -5.64 -9.30
C ILE A 31 -1.54 -7.03 -9.92
N ARG A 32 -2.64 -7.64 -9.48
CA ARG A 32 -3.15 -8.91 -9.99
C ARG A 32 -4.66 -8.79 -10.19
N ARG A 33 -5.14 -9.15 -11.38
CA ARG A 33 -6.57 -9.27 -11.64
C ARG A 33 -7.02 -10.64 -11.15
N GLU A 34 -7.97 -10.64 -10.23
CA GLU A 34 -8.60 -11.82 -9.63
C GLU A 34 -10.09 -11.87 -10.03
N PRO A 35 -10.78 -13.02 -9.91
CA PRO A 35 -12.19 -13.13 -10.28
C PRO A 35 -13.13 -12.21 -9.48
N ASP A 36 -12.72 -11.83 -8.27
CA ASP A 36 -13.46 -11.03 -7.30
C ASP A 36 -12.99 -9.57 -7.21
N GLY A 37 -12.06 -9.15 -8.09
CA GLY A 37 -11.58 -7.78 -8.17
C GLY A 37 -10.12 -7.68 -8.57
N VAL A 38 -9.54 -6.49 -8.40
CA VAL A 38 -8.10 -6.27 -8.59
C VAL A 38 -7.43 -6.24 -7.23
N ARG A 39 -6.42 -7.09 -7.04
CA ARG A 39 -5.63 -7.14 -5.82
C ARG A 39 -4.32 -6.37 -6.00
N MET A 40 -3.94 -5.60 -4.98
CA MET A 40 -2.74 -4.76 -4.98
C MET A 40 -2.23 -4.53 -3.54
N ARG A 41 -0.92 -4.36 -3.35
CA ARG A 41 -0.34 -3.84 -2.11
C ARG A 41 -0.29 -2.32 -2.10
N SER A 42 -0.48 -1.73 -0.94
CA SER A 42 -0.15 -0.33 -0.67
C SER A 42 0.86 -0.22 0.46
N LEU A 43 1.80 0.71 0.35
CA LEU A 43 2.66 1.13 1.46
C LEU A 43 2.11 2.41 2.05
N GLN A 44 1.77 2.38 3.34
CA GLN A 44 1.50 3.58 4.12
C GLN A 44 2.78 3.98 4.85
N VAL A 45 3.15 5.26 4.76
CA VAL A 45 4.31 5.86 5.43
C VAL A 45 3.83 6.92 6.41
N VAL A 46 4.38 6.92 7.62
CA VAL A 46 4.13 7.93 8.63
C VAL A 46 5.19 9.05 8.60
N GLU A 47 4.78 10.25 8.99
CA GLU A 47 5.63 11.44 9.06
C GLU A 47 6.84 11.23 9.97
N GLU A 48 6.59 10.78 11.20
CA GLU A 48 7.62 10.50 12.20
C GLU A 48 7.59 9.04 12.63
N ASP A 49 8.76 8.47 12.91
CA ASP A 49 8.87 7.10 13.42
C ASP A 49 8.05 6.98 14.72
N PHE A 50 7.06 6.10 14.76
CA PHE A 50 6.38 5.78 16.02
C PHE A 50 7.02 4.57 16.68
N THR A 51 7.07 4.57 18.01
CA THR A 51 7.70 3.49 18.79
C THR A 51 6.62 2.66 19.46
N VAL A 52 6.64 1.34 19.24
CA VAL A 52 5.84 0.38 19.99
C VAL A 52 6.80 -0.59 20.68
N GLY A 53 6.80 -0.58 22.02
CA GLY A 53 7.81 -1.28 22.80
C GLY A 53 9.20 -0.70 22.55
N THR A 54 10.10 -1.51 21.99
CA THR A 54 11.47 -1.10 21.63
C THR A 54 11.67 -0.92 20.12
N THR A 55 10.62 -1.15 19.32
CA THR A 55 10.72 -1.14 17.86
C THR A 55 10.15 0.16 17.31
N ARG A 56 10.90 0.79 16.40
CA ARG A 56 10.48 1.98 15.66
C ARG A 56 9.89 1.55 14.32
N TYR A 57 8.77 2.14 13.94
CA TYR A 57 8.03 1.80 12.73
C TYR A 57 7.94 2.99 11.78
N LEU A 58 8.07 2.69 10.49
CA LEU A 58 8.01 3.64 9.37
C LEU A 58 6.61 3.75 8.76
N GLY A 59 5.72 2.81 9.12
CA GLY A 59 4.37 2.70 8.57
C GLY A 59 3.98 1.22 8.43
N GLY A 60 3.38 0.86 7.31
CA GLY A 60 2.92 -0.52 7.10
C GLY A 60 2.47 -0.82 5.68
N TRP A 61 2.46 -2.11 5.35
CA TRP A 61 1.88 -2.65 4.14
C TRP A 61 0.45 -3.10 4.38
N SER A 62 -0.39 -2.96 3.37
CA SER A 62 -1.71 -3.56 3.33
C SER A 62 -1.97 -4.18 1.97
N TRP A 63 -2.53 -5.39 1.96
CA TRP A 63 -3.20 -5.93 0.81
C TRP A 63 -4.60 -5.34 0.69
N TRP A 64 -4.95 -4.97 -0.54
CA TRP A 64 -6.26 -4.48 -0.91
C TRP A 64 -6.85 -5.31 -2.03
N ARG A 65 -8.17 -5.40 -2.03
CA ARG A 65 -8.97 -5.83 -3.17
C ARG A 65 -9.89 -4.69 -3.58
N PHE A 66 -9.93 -4.41 -4.88
CA PHE A 66 -10.73 -3.35 -5.46
C PHE A 66 -11.75 -3.91 -6.45
N GLY A 67 -13.01 -3.52 -6.30
CA GLY A 67 -14.06 -3.78 -7.27
C GLY A 67 -14.13 -2.63 -8.27
N CYS A 68 -13.46 -2.75 -9.42
CA CYS A 68 -13.39 -1.67 -10.41
C CYS A 68 -14.75 -1.25 -10.96
N ASP A 69 -15.65 -2.20 -11.21
CA ASP A 69 -17.01 -1.92 -11.69
C ASP A 69 -17.90 -1.32 -10.58
N ALA A 70 -17.70 -1.78 -9.35
CA ALA A 70 -18.51 -1.37 -8.20
C ALA A 70 -17.98 -0.11 -7.49
N GLY A 71 -16.75 0.33 -7.80
CA GLY A 71 -16.08 1.44 -7.11
C GLY A 71 -15.82 1.13 -5.63
N THR A 72 -15.55 -0.13 -5.27
CA THR A 72 -15.37 -0.56 -3.88
C THR A 72 -13.92 -0.89 -3.56
N ALA A 73 -13.54 -0.67 -2.30
CA ALA A 73 -12.26 -1.06 -1.74
C ALA A 73 -12.47 -1.96 -0.52
N ASP A 74 -11.63 -2.97 -0.40
CA ASP A 74 -11.61 -3.94 0.69
C ASP A 74 -10.17 -4.09 1.16
N ARG A 75 -9.89 -3.71 2.41
CA ARG A 75 -8.57 -3.88 3.00
C ARG A 75 -8.51 -5.25 3.63
N LEU A 76 -7.61 -6.08 3.14
CA LEU A 76 -7.53 -7.49 3.52
C LEU A 76 -6.65 -7.71 4.75
N ASP A 77 -5.61 -6.89 4.92
CA ASP A 77 -4.69 -7.00 6.04
C ASP A 77 -3.87 -5.74 6.31
N PHE A 78 -3.05 -5.81 7.37
CA PHE A 78 -2.03 -4.82 7.69
C PHE A 78 -0.79 -5.48 8.32
N ALA A 79 0.38 -5.16 7.80
CA ALA A 79 1.69 -5.58 8.32
C ALA A 79 2.56 -4.34 8.59
N SER A 80 2.92 -4.09 9.84
CA SER A 80 3.77 -2.95 10.21
C SER A 80 5.17 -3.09 9.61
N VAL A 81 5.78 -1.99 9.19
CA VAL A 81 7.16 -1.96 8.68
C VAL A 81 8.07 -1.26 9.69
N ALA A 82 9.05 -1.99 10.21
CA ALA A 82 10.03 -1.45 11.14
C ALA A 82 11.11 -0.62 10.42
N VAL A 83 11.82 0.21 11.18
CA VAL A 83 13.04 0.89 10.70
C VAL A 83 14.03 -0.15 10.18
N GLY A 84 14.51 0.04 8.95
CA GLY A 84 15.32 -0.95 8.21
C GLY A 84 14.51 -1.84 7.27
N GLY A 85 13.22 -1.57 7.07
CA GLY A 85 12.39 -2.22 6.04
C GLY A 85 11.83 -3.58 6.42
N ALA A 86 12.09 -4.05 7.65
CA ALA A 86 11.60 -5.35 8.10
C ALA A 86 10.07 -5.33 8.30
N GLU A 87 9.37 -6.22 7.61
CA GLU A 87 7.94 -6.40 7.75
C GLU A 87 7.61 -7.25 8.99
N GLY A 88 6.67 -6.77 9.79
CA GLY A 88 6.08 -7.50 10.90
C GLY A 88 5.02 -8.53 10.43
N PRO A 89 4.40 -9.26 11.36
CA PRO A 89 3.34 -10.19 11.01
C PRO A 89 2.13 -9.46 10.39
N SER A 90 1.57 -10.03 9.33
CA SER A 90 0.32 -9.56 8.75
C SER A 90 -0.85 -9.89 9.68
N THR A 91 -1.63 -8.87 10.03
CA THR A 91 -2.88 -8.98 10.77
C THR A 91 -4.04 -8.86 9.80
N PRO A 92 -4.89 -9.90 9.64
CA PRO A 92 -6.06 -9.82 8.78
C PRO A 92 -7.00 -8.69 9.20
N GLU A 93 -7.56 -8.01 8.22
CA GLU A 93 -8.62 -7.05 8.42
C GLU A 93 -9.96 -7.70 8.02
N GLY A 94 -10.94 -7.57 8.91
CA GLY A 94 -12.25 -8.25 8.81
C GLY A 94 -13.39 -7.32 8.43
N GLN A 95 -13.08 -6.04 8.17
CA GLN A 95 -14.07 -5.05 7.77
C GLN A 95 -14.57 -5.36 6.36
N PRO A 96 -15.88 -5.18 6.08
CA PRO A 96 -16.42 -5.43 4.76
C PRO A 96 -15.92 -4.38 3.75
N ALA A 97 -15.93 -4.77 2.48
CA ALA A 97 -15.71 -3.86 1.37
C ALA A 97 -16.64 -2.63 1.46
N TYR A 98 -16.09 -1.45 1.17
CA TYR A 98 -16.80 -0.18 1.26
C TYR A 98 -16.62 0.65 -0.02
N PRO A 99 -17.56 1.57 -0.33
CA PRO A 99 -17.41 2.47 -1.46
C PRO A 99 -16.19 3.38 -1.29
N ALA A 100 -15.32 3.44 -2.30
CA ALA A 100 -14.15 4.30 -2.29
C ALA A 100 -14.57 5.76 -2.57
N ALA A 101 -14.66 6.57 -1.53
CA ALA A 101 -15.08 7.96 -1.64
C ALA A 101 -14.02 8.81 -2.36
N PRO A 102 -14.41 9.68 -3.33
CA PRO A 102 -13.47 10.54 -4.05
C PRO A 102 -12.60 11.40 -3.12
N GLY A 103 -11.31 11.50 -3.43
CA GLY A 103 -10.34 12.27 -2.65
C GLY A 103 -9.86 11.59 -1.37
N GLY A 104 -10.27 10.34 -1.10
CA GLY A 104 -9.70 9.50 -0.05
C GLY A 104 -8.68 8.50 -0.58
N ASP A 105 -7.76 8.03 0.27
CA ASP A 105 -6.67 7.12 -0.11
C ASP A 105 -7.16 5.89 -0.89
N ALA A 106 -8.28 5.29 -0.46
CA ALA A 106 -8.85 4.12 -1.11
C ALA A 106 -9.33 4.40 -2.55
N ALA A 107 -9.80 5.61 -2.85
CA ALA A 107 -10.21 5.97 -4.21
C ALA A 107 -9.01 6.19 -5.12
N GLU A 108 -7.95 6.83 -4.61
CA GLU A 108 -6.71 7.01 -5.37
C GLU A 108 -6.01 5.68 -5.66
N LEU A 109 -5.97 4.78 -4.66
CA LEU A 109 -5.49 3.40 -4.85
C LEU A 109 -6.35 2.62 -5.86
N LEU A 110 -7.68 2.76 -5.78
CA LEU A 110 -8.59 2.13 -6.73
C LEU A 110 -8.34 2.62 -8.16
N ALA A 111 -8.12 3.91 -8.35
CA ALA A 111 -7.85 4.48 -9.67
C ALA A 111 -6.57 3.89 -10.30
N VAL A 112 -5.51 3.75 -9.50
CA VAL A 112 -4.27 3.09 -9.93
C VAL A 112 -4.50 1.60 -10.22
N ALA A 113 -5.13 0.87 -9.31
CA ALA A 113 -5.38 -0.56 -9.46
C ALA A 113 -6.22 -0.88 -10.71
N CYS A 114 -7.25 -0.07 -10.97
CA CYS A 114 -8.14 -0.23 -12.11
C CYS A 114 -7.59 0.37 -13.41
N GLY A 115 -6.45 1.07 -13.37
CA GLY A 115 -5.80 1.66 -14.53
C GLY A 115 -6.58 2.83 -15.13
N THR A 116 -7.33 3.58 -14.31
CA THR A 116 -8.06 4.78 -14.75
C THR A 116 -7.18 6.03 -14.77
N VAL A 117 -5.98 5.94 -14.20
CA VAL A 117 -4.92 6.95 -14.24
C VAL A 117 -3.64 6.32 -14.74
N GLU A 118 -2.78 7.10 -15.42
CA GLU A 118 -1.42 6.66 -15.74
C GLU A 118 -0.52 6.93 -14.52
N PRO A 119 -0.03 5.88 -13.84
CA PRO A 119 0.80 6.06 -12.66
C PRO A 119 2.22 6.45 -13.04
N GLU A 120 2.74 7.53 -12.44
CA GLU A 120 4.16 7.84 -12.48
C GLU A 120 4.86 7.09 -11.34
N VAL A 121 5.68 6.09 -11.68
CA VAL A 121 6.46 5.36 -10.67
C VAL A 121 7.50 6.28 -10.09
N VAL A 122 7.41 6.50 -8.78
CA VAL A 122 8.27 7.42 -8.06
C VAL A 122 9.53 6.70 -7.59
N VAL A 123 9.39 5.49 -7.05
CA VAL A 123 10.49 4.71 -6.46
C VAL A 123 10.25 3.20 -6.51
N THR A 124 11.32 2.44 -6.36
CA THR A 124 11.30 0.97 -6.41
C THR A 124 11.74 0.29 -5.11
N THR A 125 11.95 1.06 -4.04
CA THR A 125 12.43 0.58 -2.73
C THR A 125 11.66 1.25 -1.61
N VAL A 126 11.43 0.54 -0.51
CA VAL A 126 10.73 1.07 0.69
C VAL A 126 11.49 2.24 1.30
N GLU A 127 12.81 2.17 1.40
CA GLU A 127 13.63 3.23 1.99
C GLU A 127 13.48 4.55 1.22
N ALA A 128 13.51 4.48 -0.11
CA ALA A 128 13.30 5.66 -0.95
C ALA A 128 11.85 6.18 -0.86
N ALA A 129 10.85 5.31 -0.74
CA ALA A 129 9.45 5.69 -0.54
C ALA A 129 9.25 6.41 0.79
N VAL A 130 9.87 5.92 1.86
CA VAL A 130 9.82 6.56 3.17
C VAL A 130 10.45 7.94 3.15
N ARG A 131 11.62 8.08 2.52
CA ARG A 131 12.29 9.38 2.36
C ARG A 131 11.39 10.37 1.62
N ILE A 132 10.91 10.02 0.43
CA ILE A 132 10.08 10.90 -0.42
C ILE A 132 8.74 11.20 0.25
N GLY A 133 8.10 10.20 0.87
CA GLY A 133 6.83 10.42 1.56
C GLY A 133 6.97 11.42 2.71
N ARG A 134 8.07 11.38 3.46
CA ARG A 134 8.33 12.36 4.52
C ARG A 134 8.63 13.75 3.99
N GLU A 135 9.38 13.85 2.90
CA GLU A 135 9.61 15.13 2.22
C GLU A 135 8.26 15.73 1.77
N ALA A 136 7.38 14.92 1.17
CA ALA A 136 6.05 15.36 0.72
C ALA A 136 5.09 15.79 1.85
N MET A 137 5.25 15.25 3.07
CA MET A 137 4.45 15.68 4.24
C MET A 137 4.97 16.96 4.90
N ALA A 138 6.24 17.31 4.65
CA ALA A 138 6.87 18.50 5.23
C ALA A 138 6.63 19.79 4.42
N GLU A 139 6.00 19.68 3.23
CA GLU A 139 5.61 20.79 2.36
C GLU A 139 4.21 21.33 2.68
#